data_AF-A0A7W6JD06-F1
#
_entry.id   AF-A0A7W6JD06-F1
#
_cell.length_a   1.000
_cell.length_b   1.000
_cell.length_c   1.000
_cell.angle_alpha   90.00
_cell.angle_beta   90.00
_cell.angle_gamma   90.00
#
_symmetry.space_group_name_H-M   'P 1'
#
loop_
_entity.id
_entity.type
_entity.pdbx_description
1 polymer ?
#
loop_
_entity_poly.entity_id
_entity_poly.type
_entity_poly.pdbx_seq_one_letter_code
_entity_poly.pdbx_strand_id
1 'polypeptide(L)'
;MYAVIKTGGKQYRVQPGDVIVVEKLDGDAGAAVNFGEVLMLGGDKGVTVGAPLIDGATVAATLVETRKGEKIKIFKKIRRQGYRRTNGHRQMETVLRITGIEGAGEKAKWDGETSLMTKAEMNARARGLAPRVEATEEAKPAKKAAAPKAAKVETEAKAPAAKKAPAKKAKAASTDEA
;
A
#
# COMPACT_ATOMS: atom_id res chain seq x y z
N MET A 1 -10.61 -21.21 -20.47
CA MET A 1 -10.25 -19.96 -21.17
C MET A 1 -9.31 -19.12 -20.29
N TYR A 2 -8.29 -18.51 -20.87
CA TYR A 2 -7.36 -17.58 -20.21
C TYR A 2 -7.09 -16.36 -21.12
N ALA A 3 -6.62 -15.27 -20.53
CA ALA A 3 -6.23 -14.06 -21.24
C ALA A 3 -4.83 -13.60 -20.81
N VAL A 4 -4.17 -12.82 -21.66
CA VAL A 4 -3.02 -12.01 -21.26
C VAL A 4 -3.44 -10.55 -21.29
N ILE A 5 -3.47 -9.93 -20.11
CA ILE A 5 -3.83 -8.52 -19.95
C ILE A 5 -2.59 -7.67 -19.73
N LYS A 6 -2.66 -6.41 -20.16
CA LYS A 6 -1.64 -5.40 -19.84
C LYS A 6 -2.20 -4.45 -18.79
N THR A 7 -1.46 -4.27 -17.70
CA THR A 7 -1.79 -3.28 -16.65
C THR A 7 -0.54 -2.85 -15.90
N GLY A 8 -0.46 -1.58 -15.51
CA GLY A 8 0.71 -1.02 -14.82
C GLY A 8 2.04 -1.20 -15.57
N GLY A 9 2.00 -1.26 -16.91
CA GLY A 9 3.17 -1.49 -17.76
C GLY A 9 3.68 -2.94 -17.79
N LYS A 10 2.98 -3.89 -17.16
CA LYS A 10 3.32 -5.31 -17.13
C LYS A 10 2.23 -6.15 -17.80
N GLN A 11 2.57 -7.37 -18.18
CA GLN A 11 1.61 -8.34 -18.74
C GLN A 11 1.35 -9.45 -17.73
N TYR A 12 0.09 -9.83 -17.57
CA TYR A 12 -0.36 -10.88 -16.65
C TYR A 12 -1.20 -11.90 -17.40
N ARG A 13 -0.91 -13.19 -17.19
CA ARG A 13 -1.78 -14.28 -17.59
C ARG A 13 -2.86 -14.45 -16.52
N VAL A 14 -4.11 -14.49 -16.95
CA VAL A 14 -5.27 -14.55 -16.06
C VAL A 14 -6.28 -15.59 -16.52
N GLN A 15 -6.88 -16.28 -15.56
CA GLN A 15 -8.04 -17.14 -15.72
C GLN A 15 -9.18 -16.65 -14.82
N PRO A 16 -10.45 -16.92 -15.16
CA PRO A 16 -11.57 -16.64 -14.26
C PRO A 16 -11.36 -17.36 -12.92
N GLY A 17 -11.45 -16.63 -11.82
CA GLY A 17 -11.16 -17.14 -10.48
C GLY A 17 -9.71 -16.99 -10.01
N ASP A 18 -8.81 -16.39 -10.79
CA ASP A 18 -7.45 -16.13 -10.32
C ASP A 18 -7.40 -14.94 -9.34
N VAL A 19 -6.46 -15.01 -8.39
CA VAL A 19 -6.07 -13.86 -7.56
C VAL A 19 -4.73 -13.34 -8.03
N ILE A 20 -4.71 -12.15 -8.62
CA ILE A 20 -3.49 -11.50 -9.10
C ILE A 20 -3.13 -10.30 -8.24
N VAL A 21 -1.84 -9.96 -8.22
CA VAL A 21 -1.33 -8.74 -7.59
C VAL A 21 -0.80 -7.85 -8.69
N VAL A 22 -1.29 -6.62 -8.73
CA VAL A 22 -0.93 -5.63 -9.74
C VAL A 22 -0.47 -4.33 -9.06
N GLU A 23 0.00 -3.38 -9.86
CA GLU A 23 0.33 -2.04 -9.38
C GLU A 23 -0.89 -1.36 -8.71
N LYS A 24 -0.65 -0.27 -7.99
CA LYS A 24 -1.74 0.48 -7.35
C LYS A 24 -2.76 0.92 -8.40
N LEU A 25 -4.02 0.54 -8.18
CA LEU A 25 -5.18 1.03 -8.90
C LEU A 25 -6.01 1.89 -7.94
N ASP A 26 -6.75 2.83 -8.50
CA ASP A 26 -7.66 3.67 -7.72
C ASP A 26 -9.02 2.96 -7.60
N GLY A 27 -9.52 2.86 -6.36
CA GLY A 27 -10.75 2.16 -6.03
C GLY A 27 -10.73 1.58 -4.62
N ASP A 28 -11.91 1.37 -4.06
CA ASP A 28 -12.12 0.74 -2.76
C ASP A 28 -12.27 -0.78 -2.88
N ALA A 29 -12.12 -1.49 -1.76
CA ALA A 29 -12.37 -2.93 -1.69
C ALA A 29 -13.82 -3.24 -2.12
N GLY A 30 -13.98 -4.22 -3.01
CA GLY A 30 -15.26 -4.58 -3.63
C GLY A 30 -15.57 -3.87 -4.94
N ALA A 31 -14.79 -2.86 -5.34
CA ALA A 31 -15.00 -2.18 -6.61
C ALA A 31 -14.80 -3.11 -7.82
N ALA A 32 -15.67 -2.99 -8.83
CA ALA A 32 -15.51 -3.67 -10.10
C ALA A 32 -14.47 -2.93 -10.97
N VAL A 33 -13.52 -3.68 -11.52
CA VAL A 33 -12.44 -3.17 -12.37
C VAL A 33 -12.47 -3.94 -13.69
N ASN A 34 -12.61 -3.22 -14.80
CA ASN A 34 -12.62 -3.82 -16.13
C ASN A 34 -11.33 -3.45 -16.88
N PHE A 35 -10.67 -4.44 -17.47
CA PHE A 35 -9.48 -4.27 -18.30
C PHE A 35 -9.84 -4.45 -19.77
N GLY A 36 -9.69 -3.39 -20.56
CA GLY A 36 -9.82 -3.43 -22.02
C GLY A 36 -8.52 -3.73 -22.77
N GLU A 37 -7.36 -3.61 -22.11
CA GLU A 37 -6.06 -3.93 -22.71
C GLU A 37 -5.79 -5.44 -22.67
N VAL A 38 -6.45 -6.19 -23.55
CA VAL A 38 -6.26 -7.63 -23.73
C VAL A 38 -5.41 -7.90 -24.98
N LEU A 39 -4.28 -8.57 -24.78
CA LEU A 39 -3.29 -8.85 -25.83
C LEU A 39 -3.51 -10.20 -26.51
N MET A 40 -4.01 -11.17 -25.75
CA MET A 40 -4.14 -12.57 -26.17
C MET A 40 -5.31 -13.22 -25.43
N LEU A 41 -6.07 -14.05 -26.13
CA LEU A 41 -7.06 -14.96 -25.57
C LEU A 41 -6.66 -16.39 -25.95
N GLY A 42 -6.73 -17.31 -24.98
CA GLY A 42 -6.45 -18.72 -25.21
C GLY A 42 -7.53 -19.60 -24.59
N GLY A 43 -7.97 -20.60 -25.34
CA GLY A 43 -9.00 -21.54 -24.91
C GLY A 43 -8.87 -22.88 -25.65
N ASP A 44 -9.87 -23.74 -25.47
CA ASP A 44 -9.86 -25.10 -26.01
C ASP A 44 -9.99 -25.11 -27.54
N LYS A 45 -10.55 -24.04 -28.12
CA LYS A 45 -10.69 -23.86 -29.58
C LYS A 45 -9.47 -23.19 -30.25
N GLY A 46 -8.43 -22.87 -29.47
CA GLY A 46 -7.19 -22.28 -29.97
C GLY A 46 -6.84 -20.96 -29.29
N VAL A 47 -5.93 -20.23 -29.93
CA VAL A 47 -5.35 -19.00 -29.42
C VAL A 47 -5.63 -17.86 -30.41
N THR A 48 -6.20 -16.78 -29.90
CA THR A 48 -6.36 -15.51 -30.61
C THR A 48 -5.30 -14.54 -30.09
N VAL A 49 -4.46 -14.02 -30.97
CA VAL A 49 -3.43 -13.02 -30.66
C VAL A 49 -3.85 -11.69 -31.26
N GLY A 50 -3.81 -10.62 -30.46
CA GLY A 50 -4.12 -9.27 -30.91
C GLY A 50 -2.99 -8.61 -31.70
N ALA A 51 -3.33 -7.55 -32.43
CA ALA A 51 -2.38 -6.76 -33.21
C ALA A 51 -2.70 -5.26 -33.11
N PRO A 52 -2.38 -4.56 -32.00
CA PRO A 52 -1.71 -5.02 -30.77
C PRO A 52 -2.67 -5.54 -29.68
N LEU A 53 -3.95 -5.17 -29.74
CA LEU A 53 -4.99 -5.61 -28.80
C LEU A 53 -6.03 -6.48 -29.55
N ILE A 54 -6.88 -7.17 -28.80
CA ILE A 54 -8.05 -7.87 -29.34
C ILE A 54 -9.28 -6.97 -29.19
N ASP A 55 -9.87 -6.56 -30.30
CA ASP A 55 -11.03 -5.68 -30.29
C ASP A 55 -12.23 -6.35 -29.61
N GLY A 56 -12.90 -5.61 -28.72
CA GLY A 56 -14.06 -6.09 -27.97
C GLY A 56 -13.76 -7.12 -26.88
N ALA A 57 -12.49 -7.42 -26.61
CA ALA A 57 -12.11 -8.26 -25.48
C ALA A 57 -12.05 -7.46 -24.18
N THR A 58 -12.63 -8.00 -23.12
CA THR A 58 -12.61 -7.40 -21.78
C THR A 58 -12.37 -8.44 -20.71
N VAL A 59 -11.63 -8.06 -19.67
CA VAL A 59 -11.45 -8.89 -18.47
C VAL A 59 -12.06 -8.14 -17.29
N ALA A 60 -13.07 -8.75 -16.67
CA ALA A 60 -13.71 -8.24 -15.48
C ALA A 60 -13.01 -8.80 -14.23
N ALA A 61 -12.78 -7.92 -13.27
CA ALA A 61 -12.18 -8.24 -11.98
C ALA A 61 -12.86 -7.47 -10.85
N THR A 62 -12.70 -7.95 -9.63
CA THR A 62 -13.10 -7.26 -8.41
C THR A 62 -11.86 -6.95 -7.59
N LEU A 63 -11.78 -5.73 -7.08
CA LEU A 63 -10.74 -5.30 -6.16
C LEU A 63 -10.98 -5.94 -4.80
N VAL A 64 -10.04 -6.76 -4.32
CA VAL A 64 -10.15 -7.42 -3.02
C VAL A 64 -9.59 -6.50 -1.94
N GLU A 65 -8.37 -6.03 -2.13
CA GLU A 65 -7.72 -5.11 -1.19
C GLU A 65 -6.60 -4.30 -1.86
N THR A 66 -6.31 -3.15 -1.28
CA THR A 66 -5.11 -2.36 -1.58
C THR A 66 -4.17 -2.45 -0.38
N ARG A 67 -2.97 -2.99 -0.57
CA ARG A 67 -2.05 -3.31 0.53
C ARG A 67 -0.63 -2.85 0.28
N LYS A 68 0.14 -2.78 1.37
CA LYS A 68 1.60 -2.66 1.29
C LYS A 68 2.21 -4.04 1.05
N GLY A 69 2.97 -4.18 -0.03
CA GLY A 69 3.76 -5.35 -0.35
C GLY A 69 4.83 -5.65 0.70
N GLU A 70 5.64 -6.66 0.41
CA GLU A 70 6.71 -7.08 1.30
C GLU A 70 7.76 -5.97 1.48
N LYS A 71 8.38 -5.91 2.66
CA LYS A 71 9.40 -4.89 2.92
C LYS A 71 10.70 -5.31 2.24
N ILE A 72 11.07 -4.58 1.20
CA ILE A 72 12.37 -4.70 0.57
C ILE A 72 13.36 -3.89 1.40
N LYS A 73 14.43 -4.53 1.89
CA LYS A 73 15.52 -3.85 2.61
C LYS A 73 16.58 -3.40 1.60
N ILE A 74 16.68 -2.10 1.39
CA ILE A 74 17.69 -1.48 0.54
C ILE A 74 18.89 -1.13 1.41
N PHE A 75 19.95 -1.94 1.31
CA PHE A 75 21.21 -1.72 2.01
C PHE A 75 22.26 -1.19 1.04
N LYS A 76 22.81 0.00 1.33
CA LYS A 76 23.91 0.61 0.57
C LYS A 76 25.13 0.71 1.48
N LYS A 77 26.30 0.25 1.02
CA LYS A 77 27.55 0.32 1.78
C LYS A 77 28.72 0.53 0.84
N ILE A 78 29.64 1.44 1.22
CA ILE A 78 30.93 1.61 0.53
C ILE A 78 32.03 1.16 1.50
N ARG A 79 32.88 0.25 1.04
CA ARG A 79 33.95 -0.35 1.86
C ARG A 79 34.98 0.72 2.26
N ARG A 80 35.42 0.70 3.53
CA ARG A 80 36.46 1.59 4.10
C ARG A 80 36.15 3.11 4.10
N GLN A 81 34.98 3.53 3.60
CA GLN A 81 34.57 4.94 3.59
C GLN A 81 33.59 5.31 4.71
N GLY A 82 33.31 4.39 5.65
CA GLY A 82 32.32 4.59 6.73
C GLY A 82 30.85 4.69 6.27
N TYR A 83 30.60 4.79 4.96
CA TYR A 83 29.26 4.91 4.40
C TYR A 83 28.49 3.58 4.48
N ARG A 84 27.40 3.58 5.25
CA ARG A 84 26.35 2.56 5.25
C ARG A 84 24.98 3.21 5.44
N ARG A 85 23.98 2.80 4.66
CA ARG A 85 22.59 3.24 4.77
C ARG A 85 21.66 2.04 4.58
N THR A 86 20.67 1.91 5.45
CA THR A 86 19.65 0.86 5.39
C THR A 86 18.29 1.52 5.36
N ASN A 87 17.59 1.44 4.24
CA ASN A 87 16.22 1.93 4.10
C ASN A 87 15.29 0.77 3.78
N GLY A 88 14.04 0.85 4.23
CA GLY A 88 13.00 -0.07 3.79
C GLY A 88 12.15 0.58 2.70
N HIS A 89 11.78 -0.19 1.67
CA HIS A 89 10.72 0.17 0.74
C HIS A 89 9.58 -0.85 0.87
N ARG A 90 8.34 -0.38 0.76
CA ARG A 90 7.16 -1.23 0.60
C ARG A 90 6.34 -0.63 -0.53
N GLN A 91 6.13 -1.40 -1.58
CA GLN A 91 5.32 -0.98 -2.70
C GLN A 91 3.83 -1.06 -2.32
N MET A 92 3.03 -0.10 -2.79
CA MET A 92 1.57 -0.21 -2.72
C MET A 92 1.11 -1.05 -3.90
N GLU A 93 0.39 -2.12 -3.61
CA GLU A 93 -0.07 -3.12 -4.58
C GLU A 93 -1.56 -3.37 -4.40
N THR A 94 -2.24 -3.72 -5.49
CA THR A 94 -3.66 -4.03 -5.49
C THR A 94 -3.85 -5.52 -5.72
N VAL A 95 -4.65 -6.17 -4.88
CA VAL A 95 -5.03 -7.57 -5.05
C VAL A 95 -6.37 -7.62 -5.75
N LEU A 96 -6.44 -8.32 -6.87
CA LEU A 96 -7.63 -8.44 -7.70
C LEU A 96 -8.04 -9.91 -7.80
N ARG A 97 -9.35 -10.15 -7.81
CA ARG A 97 -9.96 -11.43 -8.18
C ARG A 97 -10.55 -11.29 -9.59
N ILE A 98 -10.18 -12.16 -10.51
CA ILE A 98 -10.74 -12.16 -11.86
C ILE A 98 -12.11 -12.81 -11.83
N THR A 99 -13.15 -12.10 -12.27
CA THR A 99 -14.54 -12.59 -12.26
C THR A 99 -14.95 -13.15 -13.62
N GLY A 100 -14.38 -12.64 -14.71
CA GLY A 100 -14.69 -13.14 -16.03
C GLY A 100 -13.79 -12.61 -17.13
N ILE A 101 -13.84 -13.30 -18.26
CA ILE A 101 -13.16 -12.92 -19.50
C ILE A 101 -14.22 -13.00 -20.60
N GLU A 102 -14.34 -11.95 -21.40
CA GLU A 102 -15.19 -11.89 -22.57
C GLU A 102 -14.36 -11.51 -23.80
N GLY A 103 -14.56 -12.19 -24.93
CA GLY A 103 -13.90 -11.82 -26.18
C GLY A 103 -13.97 -12.93 -27.22
N ALA A 104 -13.82 -12.56 -28.50
CA ALA A 104 -13.85 -13.50 -29.65
C ALA A 104 -15.10 -14.42 -29.69
N GLY A 105 -16.24 -13.94 -29.18
CA GLY A 105 -17.50 -14.70 -29.11
C GLY A 105 -17.58 -15.72 -27.97
N GLU A 106 -16.56 -15.79 -27.11
CA GLU A 106 -16.52 -16.67 -25.94
C GLU A 106 -16.59 -15.85 -24.65
N LYS A 107 -17.30 -16.42 -23.67
CA LYS A 107 -17.42 -15.87 -22.33
C LYS A 107 -17.07 -16.95 -21.33
N ALA A 108 -16.16 -16.65 -20.43
CA ALA A 108 -15.87 -17.50 -19.29
C ALA A 108 -16.08 -16.69 -18.02
N LYS A 109 -16.98 -17.18 -17.17
CA LYS A 109 -17.33 -16.56 -15.90
C LYS A 109 -16.87 -17.47 -14.76
N TRP A 110 -16.47 -16.86 -13.67
CA TRP A 110 -16.24 -17.54 -12.41
C TRP A 110 -17.47 -17.37 -11.51
N ASP A 111 -18.07 -18.48 -11.08
CA ASP A 111 -19.31 -18.50 -10.28
C ASP A 111 -19.06 -18.53 -8.77
N GLY A 112 -17.81 -18.38 -8.33
CA GLY A 112 -17.50 -18.36 -6.90
C GLY A 112 -17.78 -17.02 -6.24
N GLU A 113 -17.96 -17.06 -4.92
CA GLU A 113 -18.13 -15.85 -4.11
C GLU A 113 -16.80 -15.09 -4.02
N THR A 114 -16.81 -13.80 -4.38
CA THR A 114 -15.65 -12.93 -4.19
C THR A 114 -15.48 -12.65 -2.70
N SER A 115 -14.74 -13.52 -2.01
CA SER A 115 -14.39 -13.28 -0.62
C SER A 115 -13.50 -12.05 -0.53
N LEU A 116 -13.97 -10.99 0.14
CA LEU A 116 -13.16 -9.81 0.48
C LEU A 116 -12.14 -10.09 1.60
N MET A 117 -11.84 -11.36 1.87
CA MET A 117 -10.81 -11.71 2.83
C MET A 117 -9.46 -11.20 2.32
N THR A 118 -8.78 -10.48 3.19
CA THR A 118 -7.46 -9.92 2.88
C THR A 118 -6.49 -11.05 2.55
N LYS A 119 -5.50 -10.79 1.70
CA LYS A 119 -4.47 -11.79 1.40
C LYS A 119 -3.65 -12.14 2.65
N ALA A 120 -3.63 -11.25 3.65
CA ALA A 120 -3.08 -11.53 4.97
C ALA A 120 -3.88 -12.61 5.72
N GLU A 121 -5.21 -12.52 5.73
CA GLU A 121 -6.11 -13.52 6.32
C GLU A 121 -6.05 -14.87 5.58
N MET A 122 -6.00 -14.84 4.23
CA MET A 122 -5.80 -16.05 3.43
C MET A 122 -4.48 -16.76 3.78
N ASN A 123 -3.38 -16.00 3.89
CA ASN A 123 -2.07 -16.54 4.24
C ASN A 123 -2.00 -17.06 5.69
N ALA A 124 -2.69 -16.41 6.63
CA ALA A 124 -2.79 -16.86 8.03
C ALA A 124 -3.56 -18.19 8.12
N ARG A 125 -4.70 -18.30 7.43
CA ARG A 125 -5.51 -19.53 7.37
C ARG A 125 -4.76 -20.69 6.73
N ALA A 126 -4.03 -20.46 5.64
CA ALA A 126 -3.22 -21.48 4.98
C ALA A 126 -2.08 -22.02 5.86
N ARG A 127 -1.61 -21.23 6.84
CA ARG A 127 -0.58 -21.62 7.80
C ARG A 127 -1.14 -22.17 9.11
N GLY A 128 -2.46 -22.31 9.24
CA GLY A 128 -3.10 -22.77 10.48
C GLY A 128 -2.96 -21.81 11.67
N LEU A 129 -2.58 -20.55 11.42
CA LEU A 129 -2.50 -19.52 12.45
C LEU A 129 -3.86 -18.81 12.54
N ALA A 130 -4.44 -18.76 13.75
CA ALA A 130 -5.63 -17.98 14.00
C ALA A 130 -5.37 -16.48 13.69
N PRO A 131 -6.34 -15.74 13.13
CA PRO A 131 -6.20 -14.31 12.92
C PRO A 131 -5.97 -13.64 14.27
N ARG A 132 -4.90 -12.84 14.36
CA ARG A 132 -4.70 -11.97 15.52
C ARG A 132 -5.72 -10.85 15.42
N VAL A 133 -6.89 -11.06 16.01
CA VAL A 133 -7.89 -10.02 16.21
C VAL A 133 -7.24 -8.95 17.09
N GLU A 134 -7.00 -7.76 16.54
CA GLU A 134 -6.60 -6.63 17.35
C GLU A 134 -7.78 -6.27 18.24
N ALA A 135 -7.63 -6.54 19.55
CA ALA A 135 -8.52 -6.01 20.55
C ALA A 135 -8.32 -4.49 20.62
N THR A 136 -9.10 -3.74 19.85
CA THR A 136 -9.53 -2.41 20.25
C THR A 136 -10.48 -2.56 21.44
N GLU A 137 -9.93 -2.54 22.66
CA GLU A 137 -10.71 -2.18 23.84
C GLU A 137 -10.64 -0.67 24.03
N GLU A 138 -11.79 -0.06 23.82
CA GLU A 138 -12.10 1.32 24.16
C GLU A 138 -11.91 1.54 25.67
N ALA A 139 -10.90 2.32 26.05
CA ALA A 139 -10.84 2.90 27.38
C ALA A 139 -11.90 4.02 27.50
N LYS A 140 -13.06 3.71 28.10
CA LYS A 140 -13.99 4.74 28.60
C LYS A 140 -13.34 5.54 29.74
N PRO A 141 -13.55 6.88 29.80
CA PRO A 141 -12.77 7.78 30.64
C PRO A 141 -13.26 7.74 32.10
N ALA A 142 -12.33 7.51 33.04
CA ALA A 142 -12.61 7.65 34.45
C ALA A 142 -12.78 9.14 34.83
N LYS A 143 -13.86 9.39 35.56
CA LYS A 143 -14.33 10.69 36.05
C LYS A 143 -13.25 11.49 36.79
N LYS A 144 -13.27 12.78 36.46
CA LYS A 144 -12.79 13.94 37.22
C LYS A 144 -13.21 13.82 38.70
N ALA A 145 -12.24 13.72 39.60
CA ALA A 145 -12.41 14.00 41.03
C ALA A 145 -11.39 15.05 41.45
N ALA A 146 -11.91 16.06 42.14
CA ALA A 146 -11.29 17.33 42.42
C ALA A 146 -10.12 17.24 43.41
N ALA A 147 -9.13 18.09 43.21
CA ALA A 147 -8.16 18.48 44.23
C ALA A 147 -8.84 19.27 45.37
N PRO A 148 -8.31 19.19 46.60
CA PRO A 148 -8.24 20.37 47.44
C PRO A 148 -6.80 20.68 47.88
N LYS A 149 -6.38 21.88 47.51
CA LYS A 149 -5.57 22.90 48.22
C LYS A 149 -4.51 22.47 49.26
N ALA A 150 -3.27 22.81 48.91
CA ALA A 150 -2.35 23.73 49.59
C ALA A 150 -2.22 23.71 51.13
N ALA A 151 -1.00 23.35 51.58
CA ALA A 151 -0.34 24.00 52.71
C ALA A 151 1.13 24.26 52.32
N LYS A 152 1.60 25.48 52.58
CA LYS A 152 2.88 26.08 52.19
C LYS A 152 3.59 26.54 53.47
N VAL A 153 4.86 26.15 53.67
CA VAL A 153 5.88 26.75 54.56
C VAL A 153 7.24 26.39 53.93
N GLU A 154 7.87 27.21 53.05
CA GLU A 154 8.94 28.21 53.29
C GLU A 154 10.01 27.75 54.31
N THR A 155 11.31 27.62 54.02
CA THR A 155 12.34 28.54 53.50
C THR A 155 13.50 27.70 52.89
N GLU A 156 14.50 28.12 52.10
CA GLU A 156 15.25 29.37 51.98
C GLU A 156 16.10 29.35 50.68
N ALA A 157 16.52 30.53 50.21
CA ALA A 157 17.02 30.82 48.87
C ALA A 157 18.54 30.59 48.64
N LYS A 158 18.95 30.25 47.40
CA LYS A 158 20.10 30.89 46.72
C LYS A 158 20.19 30.59 45.21
N ALA A 159 19.97 31.62 44.40
CA ALA A 159 20.59 31.84 43.08
C ALA A 159 20.89 33.35 43.03
N PRO A 160 21.92 33.85 42.29
CA PRO A 160 21.77 33.93 40.83
C PRO A 160 23.10 33.94 40.03
N ALA A 161 23.03 33.68 38.73
CA ALA A 161 23.77 34.46 37.72
C ALA A 161 23.29 34.12 36.30
N ALA A 162 22.61 35.09 35.67
CA ALA A 162 22.27 35.11 34.26
C ALA A 162 23.33 35.93 33.48
N LYS A 163 23.76 35.45 32.30
CA LYS A 163 24.31 36.24 31.18
C LYS A 163 23.84 35.57 29.87
N LYS A 164 22.76 36.05 29.24
CA LYS A 164 22.64 37.17 28.28
C LYS A 164 23.22 36.84 26.90
N ALA A 165 22.32 36.50 25.97
CA ALA A 165 22.54 36.50 24.53
C ALA A 165 22.69 37.95 23.98
N PRO A 166 23.43 38.16 22.88
CA PRO A 166 23.29 39.38 22.10
C PRO A 166 22.59 39.12 20.75
N ALA A 167 21.66 40.03 20.43
CA ALA A 167 20.98 40.14 19.15
C ALA A 167 21.79 40.95 18.12
N LYS A 168 21.53 40.63 16.85
CA LYS A 168 21.66 41.40 15.59
C LYS A 168 22.34 42.79 15.62
N LYS A 169 23.29 42.97 14.69
CA LYS A 169 23.45 44.22 13.92
C LYS A 169 23.51 43.90 12.42
N ALA A 170 22.90 44.78 11.63
CA ALA A 170 22.73 44.70 10.18
C ALA A 170 23.69 45.67 9.44
N LYS A 171 23.79 45.42 8.12
CA LYS A 171 24.21 46.29 6.97
C LYS A 171 25.70 46.47 6.64
N ALA A 172 26.09 45.98 5.45
CA ALA A 172 26.52 46.71 4.23
C ALA A 172 27.10 45.68 3.23
N ALA A 173 26.51 45.39 2.06
CA ALA A 173 26.56 46.10 0.76
C ALA A 173 27.88 45.90 -0.03
N SER A 174 27.73 45.63 -1.35
CA SER A 174 28.71 45.49 -2.47
C SER A 174 29.66 44.28 -2.41
N THR A 175 29.96 43.51 -3.46
CA THR A 175 29.98 43.68 -4.94
C THR A 175 30.04 42.27 -5.55
N ASP A 176 29.19 41.89 -6.52
CA ASP A 176 29.52 41.70 -7.96
C ASP A 176 30.96 41.25 -8.27
N GLU A 177 31.16 40.05 -8.86
CA GLU A 177 31.57 39.87 -10.28
C GLU A 177 31.95 38.39 -10.60
N ALA A 178 31.52 37.96 -11.80
CA ALA A 178 32.00 36.89 -12.69
C ALA A 178 31.93 35.41 -12.27
#